data_AF-A0A919ZZY8-F1
#
_entry.id   AF-A0A919ZZY8-F1
#
_cell.length_a   1.000
_cell.length_b   1.000
_cell.length_c   1.000
_cell.angle_alpha   90.00
_cell.angle_beta   90.00
_cell.angle_gamma   90.00
#
_symmetry.space_group_name_H-M   'P 1'
#
loop_
_entity.id
_entity.type
_entity.pdbx_description
1 polymer ?
#
loop_
_entity_poly.entity_id
_entity_poly.type
_entity_poly.pdbx_seq_one_letter_code
_entity_poly.pdbx_strand_id
1 'polypeptide(L)'
;MYTPINQYIERLENISFDVDKLNEAVSELIKIRPFENSEQKPGMLKSNAICLNYDEKELDEWFGGNIRGKYWTKPDSSFEEMEREPYIDETRYTLFNPKLNNTYFKYVYEKINEFFEIGRCRVIKMPPRTTLSWHRDPERRLHIAIKTNYGARMFIEHTGHHIPC
;
A
#
# COMPACT_ATOMS: atom_id res chain seq x y z
N MET A 1 10.83 -16.56 -9.20
CA MET A 1 10.42 -17.85 -8.61
C MET A 1 9.95 -17.54 -7.20
N TYR A 2 8.72 -17.94 -6.85
CA TYR A 2 8.10 -17.61 -5.56
C TYR A 2 8.27 -18.78 -4.60
N THR A 3 8.48 -18.49 -3.31
CA THR A 3 8.42 -19.48 -2.24
C THR A 3 7.07 -19.34 -1.53
N PRO A 4 6.15 -20.32 -1.63
CA PRO A 4 4.93 -20.30 -0.84
C PRO A 4 5.30 -20.46 0.64
N ILE A 5 4.88 -19.51 1.47
CA ILE A 5 4.99 -19.59 2.93
C ILE A 5 3.78 -20.34 3.49
N ASN A 6 2.60 -20.05 2.95
CA ASN A 6 1.35 -20.76 3.18
C ASN A 6 0.38 -20.51 2.00
N GLN A 7 -0.88 -20.94 2.12
CA GLN A 7 -1.89 -20.78 1.07
C GLN A 7 -2.27 -19.31 0.73
N TYR A 8 -1.88 -18.35 1.58
CA TYR A 8 -2.20 -16.93 1.43
C TYR A 8 -0.98 -16.06 1.10
N ILE A 9 0.23 -16.54 1.43
CA ILE A 9 1.45 -15.74 1.39
C ILE A 9 2.51 -16.46 0.55
N GLU A 10 3.05 -15.70 -0.40
CA GLU A 10 4.20 -16.10 -1.21
C GLU A 10 5.29 -15.05 -1.04
N ARG A 11 6.54 -15.50 -0.94
CA ARG A 11 7.72 -14.63 -0.95
C ARG A 11 8.35 -14.64 -2.33
N LEU A 12 8.69 -13.47 -2.85
CA LEU A 12 9.47 -13.33 -4.08
C LEU A 12 10.96 -13.36 -3.75
N GLU A 13 11.68 -14.40 -4.18
CA GLU A 13 13.10 -14.62 -3.81
C GLU A 13 14.09 -13.86 -4.70
N ASN A 14 13.70 -13.55 -5.94
CA ASN A 14 14.62 -13.01 -6.95
C ASN A 14 14.50 -11.49 -7.13
N ILE A 15 13.97 -10.82 -6.11
CA ILE A 15 13.90 -9.36 -6.06
C ILE A 15 14.31 -8.89 -4.67
N SER A 16 15.12 -7.86 -4.62
CA SER A 16 15.53 -7.20 -3.38
C SER A 16 15.77 -5.74 -3.67
N PHE A 17 15.52 -4.90 -2.68
CA PHE A 17 15.70 -3.47 -2.77
C PHE A 17 16.63 -2.99 -1.66
N ASP A 18 17.35 -1.91 -1.92
CA ASP A 18 18.23 -1.28 -0.95
C ASP A 18 17.39 -0.54 0.10
N VAL A 19 17.44 -1.03 1.34
CA VAL A 19 16.62 -0.51 2.45
C VAL A 19 17.04 0.91 2.83
N ASP A 20 18.32 1.26 2.73
CA ASP A 20 18.80 2.60 3.06
C ASP A 20 18.29 3.61 2.03
N LYS A 21 18.34 3.26 0.74
CA LYS A 21 17.77 4.08 -0.33
C LYS A 21 16.24 4.18 -0.26
N LEU A 22 15.56 3.12 0.18
CA LEU A 22 14.12 3.20 0.46
C LEU A 22 13.80 4.18 1.59
N ASN A 23 14.59 4.17 2.67
CA ASN A 23 14.44 5.13 3.78
C ASN A 23 14.77 6.57 3.35
N GLU A 24 15.77 6.76 2.50
CA GLU A 24 16.06 8.06 1.87
C GLU A 24 14.89 8.53 1.01
N ALA A 25 14.35 7.69 0.13
CA ALA A 25 13.21 8.02 -0.71
C ALA A 25 11.96 8.37 0.11
N VAL A 26 11.70 7.67 1.23
CA VAL A 26 10.64 8.05 2.18
C VAL A 26 10.92 9.44 2.76
N SER A 27 12.17 9.73 3.11
CA SER A 27 12.58 11.03 3.68
C SER A 27 12.43 12.18 2.68
N GLU A 28 12.66 11.94 1.39
CA GLU A 28 12.38 12.90 0.31
C GLU A 28 10.88 13.08 0.09
N LEU A 29 10.12 11.98 0.05
CA LEU A 29 8.67 12.00 -0.11
C LEU A 29 7.99 12.86 0.96
N ILE A 30 8.33 12.67 2.24
CA ILE A 30 7.68 13.40 3.34
C ILE A 30 8.01 14.89 3.36
N LYS A 31 9.10 15.34 2.71
CA LYS A 31 9.40 16.77 2.54
C LYS A 31 8.44 17.42 1.53
N ILE A 32 8.00 16.66 0.53
CA ILE A 32 7.07 17.12 -0.51
C ILE A 32 5.63 16.98 -0.02
N ARG A 33 5.29 15.82 0.55
CA ARG A 33 3.96 15.45 1.03
C ARG A 33 4.08 14.74 2.38
N PRO A 34 3.92 15.45 3.50
CA PRO A 34 3.86 14.82 4.82
C PRO A 34 2.69 13.83 4.92
N PHE A 35 2.83 12.74 5.68
CA PHE A 35 1.71 11.80 5.90
C PHE A 35 0.51 12.48 6.58
N GLU A 36 0.78 13.35 7.55
CA GLU A 36 -0.23 14.14 8.25
C GLU A 36 -0.35 15.49 7.54
N ASN A 37 -1.36 15.65 6.68
CA ASN A 37 -1.73 16.98 6.20
C ASN A 37 -2.83 17.54 7.10
N SER A 38 -2.64 18.78 7.56
CA SER A 38 -3.66 19.56 8.26
C SER A 38 -4.86 19.91 7.37
N GLU A 39 -4.64 20.01 6.06
CA GLU A 39 -5.67 20.37 5.09
C GLU A 39 -6.38 19.12 4.55
N GLN A 40 -7.41 18.68 5.27
CA GLN A 40 -8.34 17.69 4.75
C GLN A 40 -9.25 18.36 3.71
N LYS A 41 -9.02 18.08 2.43
CA LYS A 41 -9.95 18.49 1.37
C LYS A 41 -11.33 17.87 1.64
N PRO A 42 -12.43 18.65 1.56
CA PRO A 42 -13.78 18.12 1.76
C PRO A 42 -14.06 16.91 0.85
N GLY A 43 -14.57 15.82 1.42
CA GLY A 43 -14.84 14.58 0.70
C GLY A 43 -13.68 13.55 0.66
N MET A 44 -12.48 13.92 1.13
CA MET A 44 -11.34 12.98 1.18
C MET A 44 -11.21 12.36 2.57
N LEU A 45 -11.12 11.03 2.62
CA LEU A 45 -10.90 10.26 3.85
C LEU A 45 -9.50 10.56 4.41
N LYS A 46 -9.37 10.69 5.73
CA LYS A 46 -8.04 10.69 6.36
C LYS A 46 -7.35 9.35 6.07
N SER A 47 -6.13 9.42 5.55
CA SER A 47 -5.35 8.26 5.21
C SER A 47 -3.89 8.48 5.56
N ASN A 48 -3.26 7.43 6.08
CA ASN A 48 -1.81 7.39 6.30
C ASN A 48 -1.06 6.82 5.09
N ALA A 49 -1.69 6.80 3.91
CA ALA A 49 -1.08 6.36 2.68
C ALA A 49 -0.86 7.54 1.73
N ILE A 50 0.27 7.52 1.04
CA ILE A 50 0.61 8.45 -0.02
C ILE A 50 0.78 7.63 -1.31
N CYS A 51 0.02 7.98 -2.35
CA CYS A 51 0.09 7.29 -3.63
C CYS A 51 1.36 7.69 -4.40
N LEU A 52 1.98 6.69 -5.03
CA LEU A 52 3.17 6.83 -5.89
C LEU A 52 2.78 6.90 -7.37
N ASN A 53 1.63 6.33 -7.73
CA ASN A 53 1.01 6.44 -9.05
C ASN A 53 -0.45 6.89 -8.92
N TYR A 54 -1.02 7.35 -10.03
CA TYR A 54 -2.37 7.87 -10.12
C TYR A 54 -2.98 7.58 -11.50
N ASP A 55 -4.29 7.78 -11.60
CA ASP A 55 -5.03 7.81 -12.85
C ASP A 55 -5.21 9.28 -13.30
N GLU A 56 -5.02 9.57 -14.58
CA GLU A 56 -5.20 10.89 -15.20
C GLU A 56 -6.51 11.59 -14.84
N LYS A 57 -7.57 10.80 -14.59
CA LYS A 57 -8.89 11.34 -14.26
C LYS A 57 -9.06 11.74 -12.80
N GLU A 58 -8.07 11.52 -11.95
CA GLU A 58 -8.17 11.83 -10.53
C GLU A 58 -7.88 13.29 -10.19
N LEU A 59 -8.54 13.75 -9.14
CA LEU A 59 -8.45 15.12 -8.64
C LEU A 59 -7.13 15.41 -7.90
N ASP A 60 -6.40 14.36 -7.46
CA ASP A 60 -5.19 14.51 -6.65
C ASP A 60 -4.22 13.32 -6.81
N GLU A 61 -3.06 13.60 -7.39
CA GLU A 61 -1.95 12.66 -7.63
C GLU A 61 -1.40 11.99 -6.35
N TRP A 62 -1.67 12.53 -5.16
CA TRP A 62 -1.20 11.98 -3.88
C TRP A 62 -2.21 11.10 -3.18
N PHE A 63 -3.48 11.17 -3.59
CA PHE A 63 -4.57 10.48 -2.91
C PHE A 63 -5.07 9.25 -3.65
N GLY A 64 -4.81 9.10 -4.95
CA GLY A 64 -5.26 7.88 -5.64
C GLY A 64 -6.79 7.72 -5.61
N GLY A 65 -7.55 8.83 -5.54
CA GLY A 65 -9.02 8.88 -5.56
C GLY A 65 -9.69 8.27 -4.33
N ASN A 66 -9.69 6.95 -4.21
CA ASN A 66 -10.18 6.19 -3.05
C ASN A 66 -9.07 5.24 -2.58
N ILE A 67 -8.37 5.63 -1.52
CA ILE A 67 -7.22 4.87 -1.00
C ILE A 67 -7.61 3.48 -0.52
N ARG A 68 -8.83 3.26 -0.02
CA ARG A 68 -9.21 1.95 0.53
C ARG A 68 -9.49 0.95 -0.60
N GLY A 69 -10.23 1.38 -1.63
CA GLY A 69 -10.80 0.46 -2.61
C GLY A 69 -11.88 -0.42 -2.00
N LYS A 70 -12.47 -1.30 -2.83
CA LYS A 70 -13.45 -2.28 -2.40
C LYS A 70 -12.83 -3.23 -1.38
N TYR A 71 -13.55 -3.55 -0.31
CA TYR A 71 -13.17 -4.59 0.65
C TYR A 71 -14.41 -5.15 1.34
N TRP A 72 -14.23 -6.20 2.12
CA TRP A 72 -15.29 -6.75 2.94
C TRP A 72 -14.88 -6.82 4.39
N THR A 73 -15.86 -6.67 5.29
CA THR A 73 -15.67 -6.72 6.75
C THR A 73 -16.74 -7.59 7.39
N LYS A 74 -16.48 -8.07 8.61
CA LYS A 74 -17.48 -8.69 9.50
C LYS A 74 -17.73 -7.75 10.68
N PRO A 75 -18.64 -6.77 10.55
CA PRO A 75 -18.69 -5.61 11.44
C PRO A 75 -19.45 -5.85 12.75
N ASP A 76 -20.29 -6.86 12.81
CA ASP A 76 -21.20 -7.10 13.92
C ASP A 76 -21.19 -8.58 14.34
N SER A 77 -21.99 -8.90 15.36
CA SER A 77 -22.07 -10.22 15.97
C SER A 77 -22.69 -11.30 15.06
N SER A 78 -23.18 -10.97 13.86
CA SER A 78 -23.62 -11.98 12.90
C SER A 78 -22.46 -12.74 12.27
N PHE A 79 -21.25 -12.14 12.28
CA PHE A 79 -20.07 -12.64 11.57
C PHE A 79 -20.23 -12.76 10.05
N GLU A 80 -21.28 -12.15 9.48
CA GLU A 80 -21.53 -12.12 8.05
C GLU A 80 -20.62 -11.10 7.35
N GLU A 81 -20.18 -11.46 6.15
CA GLU A 81 -19.31 -10.62 5.36
C GLU A 81 -20.12 -9.53 4.64
N MET A 82 -19.79 -8.26 4.92
CA MET A 82 -20.43 -7.09 4.33
C MET A 82 -19.44 -6.34 3.42
N GLU A 83 -19.90 -6.05 2.20
CA GLU A 83 -19.17 -5.23 1.23
C GLU A 83 -19.03 -3.77 1.70
N ARG A 84 -17.86 -3.20 1.43
CA ARG A 84 -17.46 -1.83 1.76
C ARG A 84 -16.82 -1.20 0.54
N GLU A 85 -17.13 0.09 0.33
CA GLU A 85 -16.59 0.93 -0.74
C GLU A 85 -16.89 0.42 -2.18
N PRO A 86 -16.92 1.32 -3.17
CA PRO A 86 -17.09 0.92 -4.57
C PRO A 86 -15.86 0.20 -5.13
N TYR A 87 -16.10 -0.60 -6.17
CA TYR A 87 -15.03 -1.21 -6.98
C TYR A 87 -14.12 -0.13 -7.60
N ILE A 88 -12.83 -0.43 -7.65
CA ILE A 88 -11.81 0.39 -8.31
C ILE A 88 -11.18 -0.47 -9.40
N ASP A 89 -11.12 0.09 -10.60
CA ASP A 89 -10.36 -0.52 -11.68
C ASP A 89 -8.88 -0.18 -11.53
N GLU A 90 -8.14 -1.11 -10.91
CA GLU A 90 -6.71 -1.01 -10.64
C GLU A 90 -5.87 -0.81 -11.92
N THR A 91 -6.35 -1.24 -13.09
CA THR A 91 -5.62 -1.13 -14.37
C THR A 91 -5.46 0.31 -14.86
N ARG A 92 -6.23 1.25 -14.31
CA ARG A 92 -6.18 2.67 -14.67
C ARG A 92 -5.00 3.42 -14.05
N TYR A 93 -4.38 2.87 -13.01
CA TYR A 93 -3.32 3.53 -12.24
C TYR A 93 -1.95 3.32 -12.87
N THR A 94 -1.71 3.95 -14.01
CA THR A 94 -0.50 3.72 -14.82
C THR A 94 0.54 4.83 -14.71
N LEU A 95 0.14 6.03 -14.24
CA LEU A 95 1.03 7.19 -14.21
C LEU A 95 1.80 7.28 -12.90
N PHE A 96 3.11 7.13 -12.96
CA PHE A 96 3.98 7.39 -11.81
C PHE A 96 4.10 8.89 -11.55
N ASN A 97 4.08 9.30 -10.28
CA ASN A 97 4.15 10.70 -9.90
C ASN A 97 5.50 11.32 -10.32
N PRO A 98 5.51 12.31 -11.24
CA PRO A 98 6.75 12.84 -11.80
C PRO A 98 7.64 13.53 -10.77
N LYS A 99 7.08 14.01 -9.65
CA LYS A 99 7.84 14.62 -8.55
C LYS A 99 8.74 13.61 -7.83
N LEU A 100 8.50 12.32 -8.01
CA LEU A 100 9.27 11.23 -7.41
C LEU A 100 10.23 10.55 -8.39
N ASN A 101 10.35 11.03 -9.63
CA ASN A 101 11.20 10.43 -10.65
C ASN A 101 12.68 10.34 -10.25
N ASN A 102 13.16 11.28 -9.42
CA ASN A 102 14.55 11.31 -8.96
C ASN A 102 14.78 10.53 -7.66
N THR A 103 13.76 9.81 -7.16
CA THR A 103 13.84 9.03 -5.92
C THR A 103 13.99 7.54 -6.21
N TYR A 104 14.45 6.77 -5.21
CA TYR A 104 14.55 5.32 -5.36
C TYR A 104 13.19 4.62 -5.60
N PHE A 105 12.06 5.27 -5.28
CA PHE A 105 10.74 4.73 -5.60
C PHE A 105 10.51 4.54 -7.09
N LYS A 106 11.09 5.38 -7.95
CA LYS A 106 10.97 5.23 -9.41
C LYS A 106 11.57 3.91 -9.88
N TYR A 107 12.79 3.63 -9.43
CA TYR A 107 13.47 2.36 -9.70
C TYR A 107 12.67 1.16 -9.18
N VAL A 108 12.17 1.23 -7.95
CA VAL A 108 11.36 0.15 -7.35
C VAL A 108 10.09 -0.10 -8.15
N TYR A 109 9.36 0.96 -8.52
CA TYR A 109 8.14 0.88 -9.30
C TYR A 109 8.38 0.24 -10.67
N GLU A 110 9.39 0.69 -11.41
CA GLU A 110 9.75 0.13 -12.71
C GLU A 110 10.18 -1.33 -12.58
N LYS A 111 10.98 -1.65 -11.57
CA LYS A 111 11.48 -3.01 -11.37
C LYS A 111 10.36 -4.00 -11.05
N ILE A 112 9.35 -3.59 -10.28
CA ILE A 112 8.17 -4.43 -9.99
C ILE A 112 7.33 -4.63 -11.25
N ASN A 113 7.17 -3.59 -12.09
CA ASN A 113 6.42 -3.66 -13.34
C ASN A 113 7.03 -4.63 -14.37
N GLU A 114 8.31 -4.99 -14.25
CA GLU A 114 8.90 -6.06 -15.07
C GLU A 114 8.32 -7.45 -14.76
N PHE A 115 7.73 -7.64 -13.58
CA PHE A 115 7.21 -8.93 -13.11
C PHE A 115 5.69 -8.97 -12.96
N PHE A 116 5.04 -7.82 -12.77
CA PHE A 116 3.61 -7.73 -12.48
C PHE A 116 2.98 -6.52 -13.15
N GLU A 117 1.73 -6.68 -13.57
CA GLU A 117 0.84 -5.54 -13.80
C GLU A 117 0.35 -5.04 -12.44
N ILE A 118 0.89 -3.92 -11.96
CA ILE A 118 0.48 -3.35 -10.68
C ILE A 118 -0.54 -2.25 -10.88
N GLY A 119 -1.56 -2.26 -10.02
CA GLY A 119 -2.48 -1.14 -9.88
C GLY A 119 -1.90 -0.04 -8.98
N ARG A 120 -2.70 0.41 -8.02
CA ARG A 120 -2.30 1.44 -7.06
C ARG A 120 -1.07 1.03 -6.25
N CYS A 121 -0.04 1.86 -6.34
CA CYS A 121 1.21 1.77 -5.61
C CYS A 121 1.26 2.90 -4.57
N ARG A 122 1.58 2.56 -3.32
CA ARG A 122 1.49 3.50 -2.20
C ARG A 122 2.49 3.23 -1.11
N VAL A 123 2.92 4.29 -0.45
CA VAL A 123 3.67 4.22 0.82
C VAL A 123 2.67 4.38 1.95
N ILE A 124 2.62 3.43 2.88
CA ILE A 124 1.70 3.45 4.03
C ILE A 124 2.49 3.58 5.33
N LYS A 125 2.10 4.54 6.17
CA LYS A 125 2.57 4.67 7.54
C LYS A 125 1.53 4.07 8.49
N MET A 126 1.92 3.10 9.30
CA MET A 126 1.12 2.68 10.46
C MET A 126 1.74 3.23 11.74
N PRO A 127 1.08 4.19 12.43
CA PRO A 127 1.56 4.68 13.73
C PRO A 127 1.56 3.58 14.79
N PRO A 128 2.37 3.71 15.85
CA PRO A 128 2.29 2.82 17.01
C PRO A 128 0.87 2.76 17.58
N ARG A 129 0.49 1.60 18.11
CA ARG A 129 -0.85 1.34 18.70
C ARG A 129 -2.01 1.52 17.71
N THR A 130 -1.77 1.22 16.43
CA THR A 130 -2.83 1.17 15.41
C THR A 130 -2.95 -0.22 14.83
N THR A 131 -4.17 -0.57 14.38
CA THR A 131 -4.45 -1.78 13.61
C THR A 131 -5.48 -1.45 12.55
N LEU A 132 -5.43 -2.14 11.43
CA LEU A 132 -6.54 -2.15 10.47
C LEU A 132 -7.63 -3.09 11.00
N SER A 133 -8.88 -2.80 10.65
CA SER A 133 -10.00 -3.71 10.92
C SER A 133 -9.79 -5.04 10.21
N TRP A 134 -10.37 -6.13 10.72
CA TRP A 134 -10.40 -7.40 10.00
C TRP A 134 -11.13 -7.20 8.66
N HIS A 135 -10.45 -7.50 7.55
CA HIS A 135 -11.01 -7.32 6.22
C HIS A 135 -10.44 -8.32 5.21
N ARG A 136 -11.17 -8.49 4.12
CA ARG A 136 -10.72 -9.18 2.92
C ARG A 136 -10.73 -8.20 1.76
N ASP A 137 -9.65 -8.18 1.00
CA ASP A 137 -9.55 -7.41 -0.24
C ASP A 137 -9.92 -8.28 -1.46
N PRO A 138 -10.28 -7.68 -2.60
CA PRO A 138 -10.59 -8.41 -3.82
C PRO A 138 -9.32 -8.91 -4.53
N GLU A 139 -8.26 -8.09 -4.55
CA GLU A 139 -7.02 -8.38 -5.28
C GLU A 139 -5.87 -8.81 -4.36
N ARG A 140 -4.92 -9.58 -4.92
CA ARG A 140 -3.64 -9.88 -4.24
C ARG A 140 -2.81 -8.60 -4.13
N ARG A 141 -2.08 -8.45 -3.01
CA ARG A 141 -1.26 -7.26 -2.73
C ARG A 141 0.20 -7.62 -2.51
N LEU A 142 1.09 -6.81 -3.10
CA LEU A 142 2.53 -6.88 -2.85
C LEU A 142 2.90 -5.89 -1.74
N HIS A 143 3.61 -6.39 -0.73
CA HIS A 143 4.06 -5.58 0.40
C HIS A 143 5.59 -5.61 0.48
N ILE A 144 6.20 -4.42 0.53
CA ILE A 144 7.63 -4.22 0.79
C ILE A 144 7.75 -3.46 2.10
N ALA A 145 8.41 -4.06 3.10
CA ALA A 145 8.68 -3.37 4.35
C ALA A 145 9.89 -2.45 4.19
N ILE A 146 9.73 -1.17 4.52
CA ILE A 146 10.83 -0.17 4.49
C ILE A 146 11.37 0.04 5.91
N LYS A 147 10.45 0.22 6.86
CA LYS A 147 10.75 0.35 8.28
C LYS A 147 9.76 -0.48 9.06
N THR A 148 10.26 -1.48 9.77
CA THR A 148 9.46 -2.49 10.48
C THR A 148 10.09 -2.82 11.83
N ASN A 149 9.35 -3.50 12.70
CA ASN A 149 9.85 -4.03 13.96
C ASN A 149 9.04 -5.27 14.38
N TYR A 150 9.45 -5.97 15.44
CA TYR A 150 8.79 -7.20 15.89
C TYR A 150 7.28 -7.08 16.15
N GLY A 151 6.82 -5.89 16.59
CA GLY A 151 5.41 -5.60 16.84
C GLY A 151 4.60 -5.26 15.59
N ALA A 152 5.26 -4.92 14.47
CA ALA A 152 4.61 -4.74 13.18
C ALA A 152 4.33 -6.12 12.57
N ARG A 153 3.07 -6.56 12.66
CA ARG A 153 2.63 -7.88 12.20
C ARG A 153 1.39 -7.79 11.32
N MET A 154 1.34 -8.66 10.33
CA MET A 154 0.18 -8.92 9.49
C MET A 154 -0.46 -10.22 9.96
N PHE A 155 -1.73 -10.16 10.35
CA PHE A 155 -2.48 -11.36 10.71
C PHE A 155 -3.31 -11.79 9.50
N ILE A 156 -3.12 -13.04 9.09
CA ILE A 156 -3.92 -13.68 8.05
C ILE A 156 -4.47 -14.95 8.67
N GLU A 157 -5.80 -15.04 8.75
CA GLU A 157 -6.50 -16.07 9.51
C GLU A 157 -5.96 -16.17 10.94
N HIS A 158 -5.44 -17.33 11.32
CA HIS A 158 -4.96 -17.63 12.66
C HIS A 158 -3.45 -17.37 12.85
N THR A 159 -2.76 -16.82 11.84
CA THR A 159 -1.28 -16.72 11.86
C THR A 159 -0.81 -15.26 11.75
N GLY A 160 0.11 -14.88 12.65
CA GLY A 160 0.73 -13.55 12.68
C GLY A 160 2.12 -13.55 12.05
N HIS A 161 2.28 -12.82 10.95
CA HIS A 161 3.49 -12.75 10.14
C HIS A 161 4.21 -11.41 10.30
N HIS A 162 5.54 -11.46 10.36
CA HIS A 162 6.39 -10.27 10.28
C HIS A 162 6.98 -10.18 8.87
N ILE A 163 6.85 -9.02 8.23
CA ILE A 163 7.50 -8.75 6.94
C ILE A 163 8.84 -8.07 7.25
N PRO A 164 9.98 -8.73 7.02
CA PRO A 164 11.29 -8.13 7.23
C PRO A 164 11.57 -7.07 6.14
N CYS A 165 12.42 -6.10 6.49
CA CYS A 165 13.02 -5.19 5.50
C CYS A 165 13.95 -5.96 4.56
#